data_AF-B4UGI9-F1
#
_entry.id   AF-B4UGI9-F1
#
_cell.length_a   1.000
_cell.length_b   1.000
_cell.length_c   1.000
_cell.angle_alpha   90.00
_cell.angle_beta   90.00
_cell.angle_gamma   90.00
#
_symmetry.space_group_name_H-M   'P 1'
#
loop_
_entity.id
_entity.type
_entity.pdbx_description
1 polymer ?
#
loop_
_entity_poly.entity_id
_entity_poly.type
_entity_poly.pdbx_seq_one_letter_code
_entity_poly.pdbx_strand_id
1 'polypeptide(L)'
;MSRGARQLRFRLSPPPTHGGRRAGAGRKPKGARAGVSHHGRPAVTASAPVHVTLRVLPHVWNLRSQRALRVVEAALEATTAAATGFGVVHFSLQGNHLHLIAEADGQRALSSGMQGLCIRLAKGLNRMMGRRGKVFADRYHARVLGTPSEVRAALAYVLLNHRSHLTRLGKPAGRGGVDRFSSGRWFDGWRSGGPAVITGSRNVTAAPRTWLLATGWRRRGLLSPDEFPGHPPRR
;
A
#
# COMPACT_ATOMS: atom_id res chain seq x y z
N MET A 1 16.75 -55.18 -47.03
CA MET A 1 17.07 -54.00 -46.19
C MET A 1 16.84 -52.77 -47.07
N SER A 2 15.99 -51.77 -46.85
CA SER A 2 15.15 -51.29 -45.75
C SER A 2 13.90 -50.66 -46.40
N ARG A 3 12.67 -51.06 -45.99
CA ARG A 3 11.44 -50.38 -46.39
C ARG A 3 11.33 -49.09 -45.57
N GLY A 4 11.66 -47.95 -46.16
CA GLY A 4 11.43 -46.64 -45.54
C GLY A 4 9.92 -46.40 -45.36
N ALA A 5 9.48 -46.30 -44.10
CA ALA A 5 8.09 -46.00 -43.77
C ALA A 5 7.71 -44.63 -44.33
N ARG A 6 6.66 -44.60 -45.15
CA ARG A 6 6.09 -43.39 -45.76
C ARG A 6 5.43 -42.57 -44.65
N GLN A 7 6.10 -41.53 -44.17
CA GLN A 7 5.61 -40.64 -43.11
C GLN A 7 4.26 -40.03 -43.51
N LEU A 8 3.20 -40.37 -42.77
CA LEU A 8 1.89 -39.74 -42.92
C LEU A 8 1.99 -38.28 -42.46
N ARG A 9 1.64 -37.33 -43.35
CA ARG A 9 1.52 -35.91 -42.99
C ARG A 9 0.33 -35.75 -42.04
N PHE A 10 0.61 -35.50 -40.77
CA PHE A 10 -0.39 -35.03 -39.81
C PHE A 10 -0.84 -33.62 -40.22
N ARG A 11 -2.05 -33.50 -40.78
CA ARG A 11 -2.68 -32.18 -40.99
C ARG A 11 -3.23 -31.70 -39.65
N LEU A 12 -2.47 -30.87 -38.96
CA LEU A 12 -2.99 -30.13 -37.81
C LEU A 12 -3.94 -29.04 -38.35
N SER A 13 -5.16 -28.99 -37.80
CA SER A 13 -6.05 -27.85 -38.01
C SER A 13 -5.35 -26.56 -37.56
N PRO A 14 -5.53 -25.43 -38.27
CA PRO A 14 -4.98 -24.16 -37.84
C PRO A 14 -5.45 -23.85 -36.40
N PRO A 15 -4.58 -23.26 -35.56
CA PRO A 15 -4.95 -22.93 -34.19
C PRO A 15 -6.19 -22.01 -34.20
N PRO A 16 -7.15 -22.21 -33.29
CA PRO A 16 -8.36 -21.38 -33.24
C PRO A 16 -7.98 -19.90 -33.13
N THR A 17 -8.59 -19.07 -33.99
CA THR A 17 -8.30 -17.62 -34.13
C THR A 17 -8.83 -16.78 -32.95
N HIS A 18 -9.51 -17.40 -32.00
CA HIS A 18 -10.02 -16.77 -30.79
C HIS A 18 -9.16 -17.12 -29.57
N GLY A 19 -8.47 -16.12 -29.01
CA GLY A 19 -7.86 -16.20 -27.67
C GLY A 19 -6.33 -16.14 -27.56
N GLY A 20 -5.59 -15.82 -28.63
CA GLY A 20 -4.12 -15.70 -28.59
C GLY A 20 -3.56 -14.42 -27.97
N ARG A 21 -2.30 -14.49 -27.48
CA ARG A 21 -1.52 -13.33 -26.98
C ARG A 21 -1.31 -12.32 -28.12
N ARG A 22 -1.94 -11.15 -28.00
CA ARG A 22 -1.79 -9.99 -28.90
C ARG A 22 -1.77 -8.70 -28.08
N ALA A 23 -1.30 -7.59 -28.67
CA ALA A 23 -1.47 -6.28 -28.05
C ALA A 23 -2.97 -6.03 -27.78
N GLY A 24 -3.33 -5.73 -26.54
CA GLY A 24 -4.74 -5.59 -26.11
C GLY A 24 -5.49 -6.91 -25.84
N ALA A 25 -4.80 -8.05 -25.80
CA ALA A 25 -5.38 -9.32 -25.34
C ALA A 25 -5.65 -9.30 -23.82
N GLY A 26 -6.76 -9.91 -23.41
CA GLY A 26 -7.22 -9.95 -22.03
C GLY A 26 -8.57 -9.27 -21.84
N ARG A 27 -9.12 -9.37 -20.62
CA ARG A 27 -10.40 -8.75 -20.30
C ARG A 27 -10.27 -7.23 -20.43
N LYS A 28 -11.07 -6.62 -21.32
CA LYS A 28 -11.15 -5.16 -21.44
C LYS A 28 -11.45 -4.55 -20.05
N PRO A 29 -10.76 -3.46 -19.68
CA PRO A 29 -10.96 -2.83 -18.39
C PRO A 29 -12.42 -2.34 -18.27
N LYS A 30 -13.03 -2.49 -17.10
CA LYS A 30 -14.39 -1.97 -16.83
C LYS A 30 -14.45 -0.44 -16.67
N GLY A 31 -13.32 0.26 -16.86
CA GLY A 31 -13.19 1.70 -16.76
C GLY A 31 -11.91 2.19 -17.46
N ALA A 32 -11.56 3.47 -17.27
CA ALA A 32 -10.41 4.09 -17.96
C ALA A 32 -9.04 3.44 -17.68
N ARG A 33 -8.93 2.58 -16.65
CA ARG A 33 -7.74 1.79 -16.34
C ARG A 33 -8.15 0.36 -15.98
N ALA A 34 -7.30 -0.61 -16.30
CA ALA A 34 -7.46 -1.98 -15.83
C ALA A 34 -7.45 -2.01 -14.29
N GLY A 35 -8.36 -2.82 -13.75
CA GLY A 35 -8.38 -3.05 -12.32
C GLY A 35 -7.25 -3.98 -11.87
N VAL A 36 -6.97 -4.00 -10.57
CA VAL A 36 -6.03 -4.88 -9.89
C VAL A 36 -6.42 -6.32 -10.20
N SER A 37 -5.47 -7.07 -10.76
CA SER A 37 -5.66 -8.46 -11.16
C SER A 37 -6.00 -9.37 -9.97
N HIS A 38 -6.82 -10.38 -10.23
CA HIS A 38 -7.20 -11.41 -9.26
C HIS A 38 -6.16 -12.53 -9.07
N HIS A 39 -5.01 -12.51 -9.78
CA HIS A 39 -4.00 -13.56 -9.65
C HIS A 39 -3.49 -13.67 -8.21
N GLY A 40 -3.31 -14.91 -7.75
CA GLY A 40 -3.11 -15.31 -6.36
C GLY A 40 -2.20 -14.37 -5.59
N ARG A 41 -2.76 -13.64 -4.64
CA ARG A 41 -1.97 -12.80 -3.74
C ARG A 41 -0.99 -13.70 -2.99
N PRO A 42 0.28 -13.30 -2.81
CA PRO A 42 1.20 -14.00 -1.92
C PRO A 42 0.51 -14.27 -0.57
N ALA A 43 0.70 -15.47 -0.03
CA ALA A 43 0.08 -15.86 1.23
C ALA A 43 0.48 -14.87 2.33
N VAL A 44 -0.50 -14.12 2.84
CA VAL A 44 -0.35 -13.25 4.01
C VAL A 44 -0.40 -14.18 5.21
N THR A 45 0.75 -14.32 5.85
CA THR A 45 0.94 -15.04 7.10
C THR A 45 0.90 -14.04 8.26
N ALA A 46 0.63 -14.53 9.47
CA ALA A 46 0.71 -13.73 10.68
C ALA A 46 2.13 -13.18 10.97
N SER A 47 3.14 -13.67 10.23
CA SER A 47 4.55 -13.33 10.42
C SER A 47 5.07 -12.20 9.53
N ALA A 48 4.30 -11.75 8.54
CA ALA A 48 4.80 -10.79 7.54
C ALA A 48 3.89 -9.55 7.43
N PRO A 49 4.45 -8.33 7.54
CA PRO A 49 3.70 -7.11 7.28
C PRO A 49 3.41 -6.95 5.79
N VAL A 50 2.38 -6.16 5.47
CA VAL A 50 1.87 -5.97 4.12
C VAL A 50 1.87 -4.48 3.79
N HIS A 51 2.51 -4.11 2.68
CA HIS A 51 2.36 -2.79 2.08
C HIS A 51 1.10 -2.74 1.22
N VAL A 52 0.19 -1.83 1.55
CA VAL A 52 -1.10 -1.67 0.90
C VAL A 52 -1.22 -0.30 0.25
N THR A 53 -1.79 -0.26 -0.95
CA THR A 53 -2.13 0.99 -1.63
C THR A 53 -3.61 1.02 -2.01
N LEU A 54 -4.30 2.10 -1.62
CA LEU A 54 -5.70 2.37 -1.91
C LEU A 54 -5.82 3.61 -2.78
N ARG A 55 -6.35 3.48 -3.99
CA ARG A 55 -6.54 4.61 -4.90
C ARG A 55 -7.98 5.10 -4.88
N VAL A 56 -8.17 6.41 -4.77
CA VAL A 56 -9.50 7.04 -4.83
C VAL A 56 -9.85 7.45 -6.27
N LEU A 57 -11.15 7.60 -6.52
CA LEU A 57 -11.69 8.08 -7.79
C LEU A 57 -11.38 9.57 -8.01
N PRO A 58 -11.32 10.05 -9.26
CA PRO A 58 -10.96 11.44 -9.56
C PRO A 58 -11.85 12.50 -8.90
N HIS A 59 -13.13 12.17 -8.65
CA HIS A 59 -14.06 13.09 -7.99
C HIS A 59 -13.83 13.22 -6.47
N VAL A 60 -13.02 12.34 -5.88
CA VAL A 60 -12.68 12.42 -4.46
C VAL A 60 -11.68 13.54 -4.28
N TRP A 61 -11.97 14.44 -3.35
CA TRP A 61 -11.10 15.57 -3.06
C TRP A 61 -9.70 15.12 -2.64
N ASN A 62 -8.71 16.01 -2.85
CA ASN A 62 -7.33 15.76 -2.51
C ASN A 62 -7.19 15.31 -1.04
N LEU A 63 -6.64 14.11 -0.84
CA LEU A 63 -6.51 13.52 0.50
C LEU A 63 -5.43 14.19 1.33
N ARG A 64 -4.47 14.92 0.75
CA ARG A 64 -3.48 15.73 1.49
C ARG A 64 -4.10 17.03 2.01
N SER A 65 -5.15 16.89 2.83
CA SER A 65 -5.85 17.98 3.50
C SER A 65 -6.19 17.60 4.94
N GLN A 66 -6.27 18.58 5.84
CA GLN A 66 -6.49 18.32 7.27
C GLN A 66 -7.84 17.62 7.54
N ARG A 67 -8.87 17.99 6.77
CA ARG A 67 -10.19 17.36 6.83
C ARG A 67 -10.14 15.87 6.47
N ALA A 68 -9.40 15.50 5.43
CA ALA A 68 -9.26 14.12 5.00
C ALA A 68 -8.39 13.34 5.99
N LEU A 69 -7.32 13.95 6.52
CA LEU A 69 -6.51 13.36 7.58
C LEU A 69 -7.37 12.99 8.80
N ARG A 70 -8.22 13.89 9.31
CA ARG A 70 -9.12 13.59 10.44
C ARG A 70 -10.05 12.40 10.16
N VAL A 71 -10.57 12.30 8.93
CA VAL A 71 -11.41 11.16 8.52
C VAL A 71 -10.62 9.86 8.49
N VAL A 72 -9.40 9.90 7.94
CA VAL A 72 -8.51 8.73 7.89
C VAL A 72 -8.12 8.28 9.29
N GLU A 73 -7.67 9.21 10.13
CA GLU A 73 -7.27 8.91 11.52
C GLU A 73 -8.43 8.30 12.32
N ALA A 74 -9.64 8.85 12.22
CA ALA A 74 -10.82 8.27 12.88
C ALA A 74 -11.17 6.86 12.36
N ALA A 75 -11.01 6.61 11.06
CA ALA A 75 -11.24 5.29 10.48
C ALA A 75 -10.17 4.26 10.89
N LEU A 76 -8.93 4.70 11.06
CA LEU A 76 -7.82 3.87 11.54
C LEU A 76 -7.98 3.57 13.04
N GLU A 77 -8.28 4.56 13.86
CA GLU A 77 -8.56 4.40 15.29
C GLU A 77 -9.71 3.42 15.54
N ALA A 78 -10.83 3.57 14.80
CA ALA A 78 -11.95 2.64 14.88
C ALA A 78 -11.62 1.22 14.39
N THR A 79 -10.66 1.10 13.46
CA THR A 79 -10.15 -0.21 13.01
C THR A 79 -9.28 -0.84 14.11
N THR A 80 -8.38 -0.07 14.71
CA THR A 80 -7.49 -0.50 15.80
C THR A 80 -8.31 -0.93 17.02
N ALA A 81 -9.31 -0.13 17.42
CA ALA A 81 -10.20 -0.43 18.55
C ALA A 81 -11.05 -1.69 18.34
N ALA A 82 -11.33 -2.09 17.09
CA ALA A 82 -12.11 -3.28 16.81
C ALA A 82 -11.34 -4.59 17.07
N ALA A 83 -10.00 -4.53 17.20
CA ALA A 83 -9.13 -5.65 17.59
C ALA A 83 -9.36 -6.96 16.80
N THR A 84 -9.67 -6.87 15.50
CA THR A 84 -10.11 -8.04 14.68
C THR A 84 -8.95 -8.89 14.14
N GLY A 85 -7.78 -8.86 14.77
CA GLY A 85 -6.56 -9.49 14.22
C GLY A 85 -6.00 -8.81 12.96
N PHE A 86 -6.44 -7.58 12.66
CA PHE A 86 -5.90 -6.73 11.58
C PHE A 86 -5.63 -5.33 12.15
N GLY A 87 -4.47 -4.77 11.81
CA GLY A 87 -4.07 -3.44 12.25
C GLY A 87 -3.22 -2.71 11.21
N VAL A 88 -3.45 -1.41 11.06
CA VAL A 88 -2.58 -0.53 10.27
C VAL A 88 -1.55 0.08 11.22
N VAL A 89 -0.27 -0.15 10.93
CA VAL A 89 0.85 0.31 11.76
C VAL A 89 1.38 1.65 11.27
N HIS A 90 1.47 1.83 9.95
CA HIS A 90 1.88 3.10 9.35
C HIS A 90 1.02 3.49 8.17
N PHE A 91 0.91 4.79 7.92
CA PHE A 91 0.16 5.32 6.77
C PHE A 91 0.78 6.61 6.23
N SER A 92 0.43 6.93 4.98
CA SER A 92 0.67 8.24 4.37
C SER A 92 -0.39 8.57 3.32
N LEU A 93 -0.93 9.78 3.38
CA LEU A 93 -1.90 10.30 2.41
C LEU A 93 -1.15 10.91 1.23
N GLN A 94 -1.53 10.51 0.03
CA GLN A 94 -1.11 11.12 -1.23
C GLN A 94 -2.29 11.86 -1.84
N GLY A 95 -2.09 12.63 -2.91
CA GLY A 95 -3.17 13.46 -3.46
C GLY A 95 -4.43 12.65 -3.82
N ASN A 96 -4.25 11.47 -4.41
CA ASN A 96 -5.30 10.60 -4.93
C ASN A 96 -5.20 9.13 -4.47
N HIS A 97 -4.35 8.83 -3.49
CA HIS A 97 -4.21 7.49 -2.93
C HIS A 97 -3.71 7.51 -1.49
N LEU A 98 -3.80 6.38 -0.82
CA LEU A 98 -3.35 6.13 0.54
C LEU A 98 -2.35 4.97 0.51
N HIS A 99 -1.20 5.15 1.16
CA HIS A 99 -0.28 4.05 1.43
C HIS A 99 -0.40 3.62 2.89
N LEU A 100 -0.42 2.31 3.12
CA LEU A 100 -0.50 1.72 4.45
C LEU A 100 0.57 0.64 4.60
N ILE A 101 1.10 0.46 5.80
CA ILE A 101 1.76 -0.76 6.24
C ILE A 101 0.86 -1.36 7.31
N ALA A 102 0.41 -2.59 7.08
CA ALA A 102 -0.54 -3.28 7.93
C ALA A 102 -0.05 -4.68 8.29
N GLU A 103 -0.55 -5.21 9.39
CA GLU A 103 -0.34 -6.58 9.83
C GLU A 103 -1.69 -7.25 10.04
N ALA A 104 -1.75 -8.56 9.79
CA ALA A 104 -2.96 -9.34 9.96
C ALA A 104 -2.63 -10.76 10.39
N ASP A 105 -3.54 -11.41 11.12
CA ASP A 105 -3.41 -12.80 11.58
C ASP A 105 -3.61 -13.83 10.44
N GLY A 106 -3.57 -13.39 9.20
CA GLY A 106 -3.70 -14.19 8.00
C GLY A 106 -4.58 -13.51 6.93
N GLN A 107 -4.75 -14.20 5.80
CA GLN A 107 -5.50 -13.68 4.65
C GLN A 107 -6.94 -13.28 4.98
N ARG A 108 -7.64 -14.06 5.81
CA ARG A 108 -9.02 -13.76 6.19
C ARG A 108 -9.12 -12.46 6.99
N ALA A 109 -8.28 -12.30 8.01
CA ALA A 109 -8.19 -11.09 8.82
C ALA A 109 -7.80 -9.87 7.97
N LEU A 110 -6.85 -10.01 7.04
CA LEU A 110 -6.50 -8.94 6.11
C LEU A 110 -7.70 -8.55 5.23
N SER A 111 -8.40 -9.53 4.66
CA SER A 111 -9.52 -9.27 3.75
C SER A 111 -10.67 -8.58 4.47
N SER A 112 -11.13 -9.11 5.61
CA SER A 112 -12.23 -8.53 6.39
C SER A 112 -11.85 -7.18 7.00
N GLY A 113 -10.63 -7.05 7.53
CA GLY A 113 -10.10 -5.81 8.10
C GLY A 113 -9.99 -4.69 7.06
N MET A 114 -9.42 -5.00 5.88
CA MET A 114 -9.35 -4.03 4.77
C MET A 114 -10.74 -3.66 4.25
N GLN A 115 -11.69 -4.59 4.19
CA GLN A 115 -13.07 -4.30 3.81
C GLN A 115 -13.72 -3.33 4.80
N GLY A 116 -13.63 -3.62 6.10
CA GLY A 116 -14.15 -2.75 7.15
C GLY A 116 -13.53 -1.35 7.12
N LEU A 117 -12.20 -1.27 6.98
CA LEU A 117 -11.48 0.00 6.84
C LEU A 117 -11.95 0.78 5.61
N CYS A 118 -12.05 0.14 4.44
CA CYS A 118 -12.52 0.79 3.22
C CYS A 118 -13.96 1.30 3.38
N ILE A 119 -14.85 0.55 4.05
CA ILE A 119 -16.23 1.01 4.30
C ILE A 119 -16.22 2.27 5.18
N ARG A 120 -15.45 2.28 6.28
CA ARG A 120 -15.34 3.45 7.18
C ARG A 120 -14.81 4.67 6.44
N LEU A 121 -13.73 4.51 5.68
CA LEU A 121 -13.14 5.57 4.87
C LEU A 121 -14.11 6.10 3.82
N ALA A 122 -14.80 5.21 3.10
CA ALA A 122 -15.75 5.61 2.07
C ALA A 122 -16.92 6.40 2.67
N LYS A 123 -17.49 5.95 3.80
CA LYS A 123 -18.55 6.68 4.51
C LYS A 123 -18.08 8.03 5.02
N GLY A 124 -16.90 8.08 5.65
CA GLY A 124 -16.33 9.31 6.21
C GLY A 124 -15.99 10.35 5.13
N LEU A 125 -15.34 9.93 4.04
CA LEU A 125 -14.97 10.83 2.95
C LEU A 125 -16.19 11.35 2.20
N ASN A 126 -17.18 10.49 1.97
CA ASN A 126 -18.46 10.91 1.38
C ASN A 126 -19.19 11.94 2.24
N ARG A 127 -19.29 11.69 3.56
CA ARG A 127 -19.88 12.64 4.51
C ARG A 127 -19.15 13.97 4.52
N MET A 128 -17.81 13.94 4.59
CA MET A 128 -16.96 15.13 4.54
C MET A 128 -17.21 15.97 3.27
N MET A 129 -17.52 15.30 2.14
CA MET A 129 -17.77 15.93 0.85
C MET A 129 -19.26 16.22 0.57
N GLY A 130 -20.17 15.97 1.52
CA GLY A 130 -21.61 16.18 1.33
C GLY A 130 -22.23 15.29 0.24
N ARG A 131 -21.67 14.10 -0.01
CA ARG A 131 -22.11 13.22 -1.11
C ARG A 131 -22.28 11.77 -0.66
N ARG A 132 -22.71 10.94 -1.61
CA ARG A 132 -22.81 9.48 -1.50
C ARG A 132 -22.13 8.83 -2.72
N GLY A 133 -21.88 7.53 -2.64
CA GLY A 133 -21.40 6.72 -3.76
C GLY A 133 -19.99 6.17 -3.59
N LYS A 134 -19.41 5.68 -4.70
CA LYS A 134 -18.12 5.01 -4.72
C LYS A 134 -16.98 6.00 -4.45
N VAL A 135 -16.04 5.63 -3.59
CA VAL A 135 -14.84 6.43 -3.25
C VAL A 135 -13.57 5.82 -3.85
N PHE A 136 -13.40 4.51 -3.73
CA PHE A 136 -12.20 3.83 -4.25
C PHE A 136 -12.36 3.48 -5.72
N ALA A 137 -11.30 3.70 -6.51
CA ALA A 137 -11.28 3.36 -7.92
C ALA A 137 -11.42 1.85 -8.11
N ASP A 138 -10.81 1.09 -7.20
CA ASP A 138 -10.65 -0.34 -7.31
C ASP A 138 -10.41 -1.01 -5.95
N ARG A 139 -10.15 -2.32 -5.94
CA ARG A 139 -9.58 -3.07 -4.83
C ARG A 139 -8.21 -2.50 -4.43
N TYR A 140 -7.81 -2.76 -3.19
CA TYR A 140 -6.47 -2.44 -2.74
C TYR A 140 -5.42 -3.31 -3.45
N HIS A 141 -4.26 -2.72 -3.71
CA HIS A 141 -3.04 -3.45 -4.04
C HIS A 141 -2.31 -3.81 -2.75
N ALA A 142 -1.82 -5.03 -2.63
CA ALA A 142 -1.11 -5.53 -1.45
C ALA A 142 0.17 -6.26 -1.87
N ARG A 143 1.27 -5.95 -1.19
CA ARG A 143 2.56 -6.63 -1.30
C ARG A 143 3.00 -7.09 0.08
N VAL A 144 3.23 -8.39 0.23
CA VAL A 144 3.83 -8.95 1.45
C VAL A 144 5.31 -8.55 1.51
N LEU A 145 5.78 -8.13 2.68
CA LEU A 145 7.16 -7.74 2.93
C LEU A 145 7.84 -8.88 3.71
N GLY A 146 8.67 -9.66 3.04
CA GLY A 146 9.23 -10.89 3.60
C GLY A 146 10.57 -10.70 4.31
N THR A 147 11.24 -9.56 4.11
CA THR A 147 12.59 -9.35 4.63
C THR A 147 12.75 -8.02 5.38
N PRO A 148 13.71 -7.91 6.31
CA PRO A 148 14.05 -6.65 6.96
C PRO A 148 14.34 -5.49 5.99
N SER A 149 15.01 -5.80 4.86
CA SER A 149 15.33 -4.82 3.82
C SER A 149 14.07 -4.31 3.12
N GLU A 150 13.14 -5.19 2.78
CA GLU A 150 11.85 -4.81 2.20
C GLU A 150 11.02 -3.97 3.15
N VAL A 151 11.00 -4.32 4.44
CA VAL A 151 10.28 -3.54 5.46
C VAL A 151 10.88 -2.15 5.63
N ARG A 152 12.21 -2.03 5.75
CA ARG A 152 12.86 -0.72 5.82
C ARG A 152 12.56 0.13 4.58
N ALA A 153 12.65 -0.47 3.39
CA ALA A 153 12.36 0.23 2.14
C ALA A 153 10.89 0.69 2.07
N ALA A 154 9.96 -0.16 2.51
CA ALA A 154 8.54 0.20 2.60
C ALA A 154 8.29 1.32 3.62
N LEU A 155 8.91 1.27 4.80
CA LEU A 155 8.83 2.35 5.80
C LEU A 155 9.34 3.68 5.23
N ALA A 156 10.52 3.68 4.62
CA ALA A 156 11.09 4.86 3.98
C ALA A 156 10.16 5.40 2.89
N TYR A 157 9.65 4.51 2.02
CA TYR A 157 8.71 4.89 0.99
C TYR A 157 7.43 5.50 1.60
N VAL A 158 6.76 4.83 2.53
CA VAL A 158 5.49 5.31 3.10
C VAL A 158 5.68 6.64 3.84
N LEU A 159 6.71 6.77 4.68
CA LEU A 159 6.90 7.94 5.54
C LEU A 159 7.55 9.13 4.82
N LEU A 160 8.33 8.90 3.75
CA LEU A 160 9.13 9.94 3.09
C LEU A 160 8.74 10.23 1.63
N ASN A 161 7.80 9.48 1.02
CA ASN A 161 7.49 9.62 -0.42
C ASN A 161 7.02 11.03 -0.82
N HIS A 162 6.46 11.84 0.09
CA HIS A 162 6.13 13.24 -0.20
C HIS A 162 7.37 14.06 -0.59
N ARG A 163 8.54 13.80 -0.01
CA ARG A 163 9.80 14.51 -0.34
C ARG A 163 10.25 14.22 -1.76
N SER A 164 10.19 12.95 -2.18
CA SER A 164 10.48 12.54 -3.56
C SER A 164 9.47 13.11 -4.57
N HIS A 165 8.24 13.42 -4.15
CA HIS A 165 7.27 14.10 -5.00
C HIS A 165 7.54 15.62 -5.10
N LEU A 166 7.82 16.30 -3.99
CA LEU A 166 8.18 17.73 -3.99
C LEU A 166 9.43 18.01 -4.84
N THR A 167 10.45 17.17 -4.68
CA THR A 167 11.72 17.30 -5.43
C THR A 167 11.50 17.09 -6.93
N ARG A 168 10.68 16.10 -7.32
CA ARG A 168 10.27 15.90 -8.72
C ARG A 168 9.48 17.08 -9.31
N LEU A 169 8.83 17.88 -8.46
CA LEU A 169 8.13 19.11 -8.85
C LEU A 169 9.02 20.36 -8.75
N GLY A 170 10.33 20.20 -8.54
CA GLY A 170 11.28 21.32 -8.41
C GLY A 170 11.08 22.17 -7.14
N LYS A 171 10.29 21.70 -6.18
CA LYS A 171 10.06 22.40 -4.91
C LYS A 171 11.09 21.95 -3.87
N PRO A 172 11.67 22.87 -3.10
CA PRO A 172 12.59 22.49 -2.03
C PRO A 172 11.83 21.63 -1.01
N ALA A 173 12.25 20.38 -0.86
CA ALA A 173 11.90 19.60 0.31
C ALA A 173 12.73 20.18 1.47
N GLY A 174 12.13 21.01 2.31
CA GLY A 174 12.81 21.56 3.49
C GLY A 174 13.52 20.47 4.32
N ARG A 175 14.62 20.80 4.99
CA ARG A 175 15.37 19.84 5.82
C ARG A 175 14.56 19.43 7.06
N GLY A 176 14.67 18.17 7.47
CA GLY A 176 14.21 17.69 8.79
C GLY A 176 12.70 17.56 9.02
N GLY A 177 11.84 17.91 8.06
CA GLY A 177 10.39 17.87 8.23
C GLY A 177 9.76 16.48 8.07
N VAL A 178 9.17 15.94 9.14
CA VAL A 178 8.29 14.75 9.10
C VAL A 178 6.97 15.12 8.40
N ASP A 179 6.48 14.27 7.48
CA ASP A 179 5.25 14.55 6.74
C ASP A 179 4.02 14.55 7.66
N ARG A 180 3.38 15.71 7.81
CA ARG A 180 2.17 15.92 8.63
C ARG A 180 0.99 15.03 8.24
N PHE A 181 0.95 14.58 6.99
CA PHE A 181 -0.09 13.72 6.43
C PHE A 181 0.29 12.24 6.42
N SER A 182 1.23 11.87 7.30
CA SER A 182 1.67 10.50 7.54
C SER A 182 1.68 10.18 9.03
N SER A 183 1.82 8.90 9.35
CA SER A 183 2.07 8.42 10.71
C SER A 183 3.50 8.70 11.20
N GLY A 184 4.34 9.41 10.43
CA GLY A 184 5.74 9.64 10.77
C GLY A 184 5.96 10.34 12.12
N ARG A 185 4.95 11.08 12.60
CA ARG A 185 4.99 11.72 13.93
C ARG A 185 5.01 10.74 15.09
N TRP A 186 4.50 9.52 14.89
CA TRP A 186 4.49 8.44 15.88
C TRP A 186 5.56 7.39 15.59
N PHE A 187 6.39 7.60 14.57
CA PHE A 187 7.44 6.67 14.21
C PHE A 187 8.66 6.87 15.12
N ASP A 188 9.10 5.79 15.75
CA ASP A 188 10.20 5.72 16.71
C ASP A 188 11.52 5.24 16.08
N GLY A 189 11.56 5.17 14.74
CA GLY A 189 12.67 4.65 13.97
C GLY A 189 13.52 5.72 13.27
N TRP A 190 13.42 6.98 13.69
CA TRP A 190 14.20 8.09 13.14
C TRP A 190 15.61 8.15 13.74
N ARG A 191 16.62 8.40 12.91
CA ARG A 191 18.04 8.47 13.32
C ARG A 191 18.33 9.56 14.34
N SER A 192 17.67 10.72 14.23
CA SER A 192 17.92 11.89 15.07
C SER A 192 17.00 11.97 16.29
N GLY A 193 16.30 10.88 16.62
CA GLY A 193 15.13 10.92 17.50
C GLY A 193 13.92 11.47 16.73
N GLY A 194 12.78 10.80 16.87
CA GLY A 194 11.53 11.28 16.29
C GLY A 194 11.02 12.54 16.99
N PRO A 195 9.92 13.14 16.49
CA PRO A 195 9.17 14.09 17.28
C PRO A 195 8.82 13.47 18.64
N ALA A 196 8.88 14.25 19.72
CA ALA A 196 8.45 13.77 21.03
C ALA A 196 7.01 13.25 20.94
N VAL A 197 6.81 11.98 21.29
CA VAL A 197 5.46 11.39 21.36
C VAL A 197 4.78 11.99 22.57
N ILE A 198 3.69 12.73 22.35
CA ILE A 198 2.94 13.34 23.44
C ILE A 198 2.20 12.24 24.21
N THR A 199 2.48 12.11 25.51
CA THR A 199 1.79 11.19 26.41
C THR A 199 0.28 11.45 26.37
N GLY A 200 -0.54 10.40 26.21
CA GLY A 200 -2.00 10.55 26.02
C GLY A 200 -2.45 10.77 24.57
N SER A 201 -1.54 10.64 23.60
CA SER A 201 -1.91 10.64 22.18
C SER A 201 -2.94 9.55 21.85
N ARG A 202 -3.86 9.86 20.94
CA ARG A 202 -4.85 8.90 20.42
C ARG A 202 -4.16 7.69 19.78
N ASN A 203 -4.71 6.50 20.01
CA ASN A 203 -4.27 5.25 19.38
C ASN A 203 -4.81 5.14 17.94
N VAL A 204 -4.29 6.00 17.05
CA VAL A 204 -4.69 6.03 15.64
C VAL A 204 -4.24 4.77 14.91
N THR A 205 -3.00 4.35 15.12
CA THR A 205 -2.40 3.17 14.47
C THR A 205 -2.18 2.04 15.48
N ALA A 206 -2.21 0.81 15.00
CA ALA A 206 -1.84 -0.35 15.79
C ALA A 206 -0.33 -0.39 16.06
N ALA A 207 0.06 -0.97 17.19
CA ALA A 207 1.46 -1.29 17.45
C ALA A 207 1.95 -2.40 16.50
N PRO A 208 3.21 -2.38 16.06
CA PRO A 208 3.79 -3.48 15.28
C PRO A 208 3.89 -4.75 16.15
N ARG A 209 3.43 -5.88 15.61
CA ARG A 209 3.44 -7.20 16.27
C ARG A 209 4.45 -8.15 15.62
N THR A 210 4.68 -8.04 14.31
CA THR A 210 5.66 -8.89 13.64
C THR A 210 7.07 -8.46 14.02
N TRP A 211 7.96 -9.42 14.22
CA TRP A 211 9.38 -9.15 14.45
C TRP A 211 9.95 -8.25 13.34
N LEU A 212 9.58 -8.50 12.08
CA LEU A 212 10.05 -7.74 10.92
C LEU A 212 9.75 -6.24 11.03
N LEU A 213 8.53 -5.85 11.44
CA LEU A 213 8.10 -4.46 11.53
C LEU A 213 8.42 -3.81 12.88
N ALA A 214 8.45 -4.58 13.97
CA ALA A 214 8.78 -4.06 15.29
C ALA A 214 10.28 -3.72 15.41
N THR A 215 11.15 -4.66 15.01
CA THR A 215 12.60 -4.53 15.29
C THR A 215 13.51 -5.00 14.17
N GLY A 216 13.12 -6.02 13.40
CA GLY A 216 13.98 -6.66 12.41
C GLY A 216 14.51 -5.71 11.34
N TRP A 217 13.67 -4.80 10.84
CA TRP A 217 14.07 -3.77 9.87
C TRP A 217 15.18 -2.84 10.39
N ARG A 218 15.29 -2.62 11.71
CA ARG A 218 16.30 -1.71 12.31
C ARG A 218 17.72 -2.19 12.05
N ARG A 219 17.93 -3.48 11.83
CA ARG A 219 19.22 -4.07 11.42
C ARG A 219 19.73 -3.53 10.08
N ARG A 220 18.87 -2.89 9.28
CA ARG A 220 19.20 -2.23 8.01
C ARG A 220 19.43 -0.73 8.15
N GLY A 221 19.49 -0.22 9.39
CA GLY A 221 19.71 1.17 9.74
C GLY A 221 18.42 1.96 9.92
N LEU A 222 18.43 2.91 10.86
CA LEU A 222 17.33 3.84 11.10
C LEU A 222 17.07 4.74 9.88
N LEU A 223 15.87 5.31 9.81
CA LEU A 223 15.50 6.25 8.73
C LEU A 223 16.03 7.65 9.03
N SER A 224 16.53 8.34 8.01
CA SER A 224 16.75 9.78 8.11
C SER A 224 15.51 10.52 7.60
N PRO A 225 15.03 11.59 8.28
CA PRO A 225 13.99 12.46 7.75
C PRO A 225 14.36 13.10 6.40
N ASP A 226 15.65 13.16 6.09
CA ASP A 226 16.18 13.70 4.84
C ASP A 226 16.48 12.61 3.78
N GLU A 227 16.23 11.33 4.08
CA GLU A 227 16.43 10.22 3.13
C GLU A 227 15.48 10.35 1.93
N PHE A 228 16.01 10.08 0.73
CA PHE A 228 15.22 10.02 -0.50
C PHE A 228 14.92 8.56 -0.85
N PRO A 229 13.66 8.10 -0.71
CA PRO A 229 13.30 6.75 -1.14
C PRO A 229 13.53 6.61 -2.65
N GLY A 230 14.32 5.62 -3.05
CA GLY A 230 14.66 5.30 -4.44
C GLY A 230 16.11 5.57 -4.87
N HIS A 231 16.97 6.09 -3.99
CA HIS A 231 18.42 6.09 -4.21
C HIS A 231 19.09 5.14 -3.20
N PRO A 232 19.96 4.21 -3.62
CA PRO A 232 20.81 3.49 -2.67
C PRO A 232 21.66 4.52 -1.91
N PRO A 233 21.99 4.27 -0.62
CA PRO A 233 22.90 5.15 0.10
C PRO A 233 24.19 5.27 -0.71
N ARG A 234 24.63 6.51 -0.97
CA ARG A 234 25.99 6.74 -1.45
C ARG A 234 26.92 6.18 -0.38
N ARG A 235 27.80 5.27 -0.81
CA ARG A 235 28.88 4.71 0.01
C ARG A 235 29.77 5.83 0.53
#